data_AF-A0A2P6U2S8-F1
#
_entry.id   AF-A0A2P6U2S8-F1
#
_cell.length_a   1.000
_cell.length_b   1.000
_cell.length_c   1.000
_cell.angle_alpha   90.00
_cell.angle_beta   90.00
_cell.angle_gamma   90.00
#
_symmetry.space_group_name_H-M   'P 1'
#
loop_
_entity.id
_entity.type
_entity.pdbx_description
1 polymer ?
#
loop_
_entity_poly.entity_id
_entity_poly.type
_entity_poly.pdbx_seq_one_letter_code
_entity_poly.pdbx_strand_id
1 'polypeptide(L)'
;MMSAQRGGGKKRKQADSGDAERNLYGSFVHAANAVSQLYTAGLQAAKKAEEAGARRALERVAQFVVKEYGNAPSVPTAVLMEVLRQELQAAQGSAAAIQLPFPVPLLPTGDSQGSDAHSDDEHLMSAGEPSPGTAFRRTPSGHTISPPKSARPAPSQLPALFQQQQAQQMQAAAAAHQAQQQAQAAAQQAAMHQHLLAQMQQQQQQQQQQQGGFMPGGFPGQPFQ
;
A
#
# COMPACT_ATOMS: atom_id res chain seq x y z
N MET A 1 57.28 -14.23 58.29
CA MET A 1 57.48 -14.73 56.92
C MET A 1 56.19 -14.53 56.15
N MET A 2 56.27 -13.79 55.04
CA MET A 2 55.14 -13.25 54.28
C MET A 2 54.43 -14.35 53.45
N SER A 3 53.10 -14.27 53.45
CA SER A 3 52.13 -15.05 52.69
C SER A 3 52.21 -14.79 51.18
N ALA A 4 52.18 -15.85 50.36
CA ALA A 4 51.90 -15.73 48.93
C ALA A 4 50.97 -16.86 48.46
N GLN A 5 49.69 -16.72 48.76
CA GLN A 5 48.61 -17.47 48.12
C GLN A 5 48.23 -16.74 46.82
N ARG A 6 48.85 -17.11 45.69
CA ARG A 6 48.46 -16.57 44.39
C ARG A 6 47.20 -17.30 43.91
N GLY A 7 46.13 -16.53 43.81
CA GLY A 7 44.78 -16.98 43.50
C GLY A 7 44.70 -17.76 42.19
N GLY A 8 44.06 -18.91 42.27
CA GLY A 8 43.43 -19.53 41.13
C GLY A 8 42.17 -18.77 40.72
N GLY A 9 41.88 -18.77 39.42
CA GLY A 9 40.54 -18.59 38.91
C GLY A 9 40.12 -17.14 38.61
N LYS A 10 40.32 -16.75 37.35
CA LYS A 10 39.25 -16.23 36.46
C LYS A 10 39.82 -16.10 35.05
N LYS A 11 40.01 -17.25 34.38
CA LYS A 11 39.92 -17.27 32.92
C LYS A 11 38.49 -16.84 32.61
N ARG A 12 38.27 -15.57 32.26
CA ARG A 12 37.01 -15.15 31.65
C ARG A 12 36.83 -16.05 30.43
N LYS A 13 35.88 -16.97 30.52
CA LYS A 13 35.34 -17.70 29.38
C LYS A 13 35.00 -16.61 28.36
N GLN A 14 35.78 -16.53 27.28
CA GLN A 14 35.41 -15.73 26.11
C GLN A 14 33.98 -16.16 25.80
N ALA A 15 33.03 -15.24 26.00
CA ALA A 15 31.66 -15.47 25.64
C ALA A 15 31.67 -15.67 24.12
N ASP A 16 31.54 -16.92 23.71
CA ASP A 16 30.95 -17.41 22.47
C ASP A 16 30.70 -16.36 21.37
N SER A 17 31.78 -15.76 20.84
CA SER A 17 31.69 -14.74 19.78
C SER A 17 31.05 -15.34 18.52
N GLY A 18 31.31 -16.64 18.27
CA GLY A 18 30.78 -17.37 17.12
C GLY A 18 29.26 -17.55 17.16
N ASP A 19 28.68 -17.90 18.31
CA ASP A 19 27.22 -18.03 18.41
C ASP A 19 26.50 -16.68 18.42
N ALA A 20 27.12 -15.64 18.99
CA ALA A 20 26.60 -14.27 18.89
C ALA A 20 26.60 -13.76 17.44
N GLU A 21 27.71 -13.96 16.71
CA GLU A 21 27.83 -13.60 15.29
C GLU A 21 26.88 -14.41 14.41
N ARG A 22 26.72 -15.71 14.68
CA ARG A 22 25.78 -16.57 13.95
C ARG A 22 24.33 -16.15 14.16
N ASN A 23 23.96 -15.77 15.38
CA ASN A 23 22.64 -15.20 15.68
C ASN A 23 22.43 -13.84 14.98
N LEU A 24 23.46 -12.99 14.95
CA LEU A 24 23.41 -11.68 14.29
C LEU A 24 23.26 -11.85 12.77
N TYR A 25 24.02 -12.76 12.16
CA TYR A 25 23.87 -13.12 10.75
C TYR A 25 22.47 -13.66 10.45
N GLY A 26 21.95 -14.58 11.27
CA GLY A 26 20.60 -15.11 11.13
C GLY A 26 19.53 -14.02 11.19
N SER A 27 19.64 -13.10 12.14
CA SER A 27 18.75 -11.94 12.27
C SER A 27 18.84 -11.01 11.06
N PHE A 28 20.05 -10.74 10.57
CA PHE A 28 20.26 -9.90 9.39
C PHE A 28 19.63 -10.51 8.14
N VAL A 29 19.86 -11.80 7.88
CA VAL A 29 19.28 -12.51 6.75
C VAL A 29 17.76 -12.53 6.85
N HIS A 30 17.21 -12.77 8.04
CA HIS A 30 15.78 -12.74 8.27
C HIS A 30 15.19 -11.35 7.98
N ALA A 31 15.83 -10.29 8.46
CA ALA A 31 15.42 -8.91 8.18
C ALA A 31 15.49 -8.59 6.68
N ALA A 32 16.57 -8.96 5.98
CA ALA A 32 16.72 -8.74 4.55
C ALA A 32 15.64 -9.45 3.71
N ASN A 33 15.28 -10.67 4.11
CA ASN A 33 14.19 -11.41 3.50
C ASN A 33 12.83 -10.72 3.76
N ALA A 34 12.60 -10.24 4.98
CA ALA A 34 11.38 -9.49 5.32
C ALA A 34 11.27 -8.20 4.49
N VAL A 35 12.36 -7.46 4.29
CA VAL A 35 12.40 -6.26 3.43
C VAL A 35 12.08 -6.61 1.97
N SER A 36 12.66 -7.69 1.46
CA SER A 36 12.41 -8.15 0.09
C SER A 36 10.93 -8.51 -0.14
N GLN A 37 10.32 -9.17 0.85
CA GLN A 37 8.90 -9.51 0.84
C GLN A 37 8.02 -8.25 0.91
N LEU A 38 8.34 -7.32 1.82
CA LEU A 38 7.60 -6.07 1.96
C LEU A 38 7.67 -5.24 0.67
N TYR A 39 8.83 -5.15 0.03
CA TYR A 39 8.99 -4.45 -1.24
C TYR A 39 8.13 -5.07 -2.34
N THR A 40 8.18 -6.40 -2.48
CA THR A 40 7.37 -7.12 -3.48
C THR A 40 5.87 -6.94 -3.22
N ALA A 41 5.46 -7.03 -1.95
CA ALA A 41 4.08 -6.80 -1.54
C ALA A 41 3.63 -5.34 -1.80
N GLY A 42 4.49 -4.37 -1.48
CA GLY A 42 4.25 -2.95 -1.72
C GLY A 42 4.11 -2.63 -3.21
N LEU A 43 4.98 -3.21 -4.06
CA LEU A 43 4.87 -3.11 -5.51
C LEU A 43 3.54 -3.68 -6.05
N GLN A 44 3.15 -4.86 -5.56
CA GLN A 44 1.87 -5.45 -5.97
C GLN A 44 0.68 -4.61 -5.50
N ALA A 45 0.74 -4.05 -4.30
CA ALA A 45 -0.27 -3.16 -3.77
C ALA A 45 -0.36 -1.87 -4.58
N ALA A 46 0.77 -1.26 -4.95
CA ALA A 46 0.81 -0.07 -5.80
C ALA A 46 0.19 -0.33 -7.17
N LYS A 47 0.52 -1.45 -7.81
CA LYS A 47 -0.09 -1.85 -9.10
C LYS A 47 -1.60 -2.03 -9.00
N LYS A 48 -2.08 -2.70 -7.94
CA LYS A 48 -3.53 -2.86 -7.71
C LYS A 48 -4.23 -1.54 -7.43
N ALA A 49 -3.59 -0.64 -6.68
CA ALA A 49 -4.12 0.68 -6.38
C ALA A 49 -4.20 1.55 -7.64
N GLU A 50 -3.20 1.49 -8.52
CA GLU A 50 -3.20 2.14 -9.82
C GLU A 50 -4.37 1.66 -10.70
N GLU A 51 -4.54 0.34 -10.82
CA GLU A 51 -5.64 -0.25 -11.59
C GLU A 51 -7.01 0.15 -11.03
N ALA A 52 -7.18 0.06 -9.70
CA ALA A 52 -8.42 0.47 -9.05
C ALA A 52 -8.71 1.98 -9.22
N GLY A 53 -7.67 2.81 -9.17
CA GLY A 53 -7.77 4.25 -9.43
C GLY A 53 -8.20 4.55 -10.86
N ALA A 54 -7.58 3.89 -11.85
CA ALA A 54 -7.94 4.03 -13.26
C ALA A 54 -9.39 3.60 -13.52
N ARG A 55 -9.80 2.46 -12.95
CA ARG A 55 -11.19 1.98 -13.04
C ARG A 55 -12.18 2.98 -12.45
N ARG A 56 -11.87 3.53 -11.28
CA ARG A 56 -12.73 4.52 -10.60
C ARG A 56 -12.83 5.83 -11.40
N ALA A 57 -11.75 6.28 -12.03
CA ALA A 57 -11.78 7.45 -12.90
C ALA A 57 -12.70 7.21 -14.11
N LEU A 58 -12.58 6.05 -14.77
CA LEU A 58 -13.46 5.68 -15.87
C LEU A 58 -14.94 5.63 -15.44
N GLU A 59 -15.23 5.09 -14.26
CA GLU A 59 -16.58 5.05 -13.71
C GLU A 59 -17.15 6.46 -13.49
N ARG A 60 -16.35 7.41 -13.00
CA ARG A 60 -16.78 8.81 -12.83
C ARG A 60 -17.06 9.49 -14.16
N VAL A 61 -16.19 9.32 -15.17
CA VAL A 61 -16.42 9.86 -16.52
C VAL A 61 -17.71 9.26 -17.12
N ALA A 62 -17.90 7.95 -17.00
CA ALA A 62 -19.10 7.28 -17.51
C ALA A 62 -20.38 7.78 -16.80
N GLN A 63 -20.35 7.91 -15.47
CA GLN A 63 -21.45 8.47 -14.70
C GLN A 63 -21.76 9.91 -15.11
N PHE A 64 -20.74 10.75 -15.30
CA PHE A 64 -20.93 12.12 -15.80
C PHE A 64 -21.62 12.14 -17.16
N VAL A 65 -21.16 11.32 -18.11
CA VAL A 65 -21.74 11.26 -19.46
C VAL A 65 -23.20 10.81 -19.40
N VAL A 66 -23.50 9.75 -18.65
CA VAL A 66 -24.89 9.26 -18.52
C VAL A 66 -25.79 10.28 -17.83
N LYS A 67 -25.29 10.97 -16.79
CA LYS A 67 -26.06 11.94 -16.02
C LYS A 67 -26.38 13.20 -16.83
N GLU A 68 -25.38 13.79 -17.49
CA GLU A 68 -25.52 15.08 -18.17
C GLU A 68 -25.96 14.93 -19.64
N TYR A 69 -25.66 13.80 -20.28
CA TYR A 69 -25.88 13.57 -21.70
C TYR A 69 -26.63 12.26 -22.01
N GLY A 70 -27.21 11.58 -21.03
CA GLY A 70 -27.89 10.28 -21.25
C GLY A 70 -29.04 10.31 -22.27
N ASN A 71 -29.68 11.47 -22.45
CA ASN A 71 -30.72 11.69 -23.45
C ASN A 71 -30.24 12.49 -24.68
N ALA A 72 -28.98 12.92 -24.70
CA ALA A 72 -28.41 13.69 -25.79
C ALA A 72 -27.81 12.75 -26.84
N PRO A 73 -27.96 13.06 -28.14
CA PRO A 73 -27.41 12.23 -29.22
C PRO A 73 -25.87 12.29 -29.29
N SER A 74 -25.25 13.29 -28.66
CA SER A 74 -23.80 13.45 -28.61
C SER A 74 -23.35 14.26 -27.40
N VAL A 75 -22.09 14.05 -27.00
CA VAL A 75 -21.39 14.84 -25.97
C VAL A 75 -20.43 15.82 -26.66
N PRO A 76 -20.47 17.12 -26.35
CA PRO A 76 -19.51 18.08 -26.88
C PRO A 76 -18.07 17.71 -26.48
N THR A 77 -17.16 17.68 -27.45
CA THR A 77 -15.75 17.33 -27.23
C THR A 77 -15.07 18.20 -26.17
N ALA A 78 -15.39 19.51 -26.14
CA ALA A 78 -14.83 20.44 -25.17
C ALA A 78 -15.16 20.04 -23.71
N VAL A 79 -16.37 19.57 -23.47
CA VAL A 79 -16.82 19.15 -22.13
C VAL A 79 -16.15 17.84 -21.74
N LEU A 80 -16.04 16.89 -22.67
CA LEU A 80 -15.35 15.62 -22.41
C LEU A 80 -13.87 15.83 -22.08
N MET A 81 -13.19 16.71 -22.82
CA MET A 81 -11.78 17.05 -22.57
C MET A 81 -11.58 17.69 -21.19
N GLU A 82 -12.51 18.54 -20.77
CA GLU A 82 -12.45 19.19 -19.45
C GLU A 82 -12.60 18.16 -18.32
N VAL A 83 -13.59 17.26 -18.43
CA VAL A 83 -13.79 16.19 -17.42
C VAL A 83 -12.59 15.25 -17.35
N LEU A 84 -12.01 14.87 -18.49
CA LEU A 84 -10.80 14.04 -18.51
C LEU A 84 -9.60 14.75 -17.87
N ARG A 85 -9.44 16.06 -18.07
CA ARG A 85 -8.38 16.83 -17.39
C ARG A 85 -8.58 16.86 -15.87
N GLN A 86 -9.82 17.06 -15.42
CA GLN A 86 -10.15 17.07 -13.99
C GLN A 86 -9.87 15.70 -13.34
N GLU A 87 -10.27 14.61 -14.01
CA GLU A 87 -10.01 13.25 -13.54
C GLU A 87 -8.51 12.92 -13.50
N LEU A 88 -7.74 13.37 -14.51
CA LEU A 88 -6.28 13.22 -14.52
C LEU A 88 -5.63 13.97 -13.35
N GLN A 89 -6.09 15.19 -13.06
CA GLN A 89 -5.58 15.99 -11.95
C GLN A 89 -5.93 15.37 -10.58
N ALA A 90 -7.14 14.81 -10.44
CA ALA A 90 -7.55 14.09 -9.25
C ALA A 90 -6.72 12.80 -9.03
N ALA A 91 -6.39 12.08 -10.10
CA ALA A 91 -5.54 10.88 -10.03
C ALA A 91 -4.11 11.21 -9.58
N GLN A 92 -3.54 12.31 -10.07
CA GLN A 92 -2.21 12.79 -9.68
C GLN A 92 -2.16 13.24 -8.21
N GLY A 93 -3.23 13.87 -7.71
CA GLY A 93 -3.36 14.22 -6.28
C GLY A 93 -3.50 13.00 -5.36
N SER A 94 -4.09 11.91 -5.85
CA SER A 94 -4.25 10.65 -5.09
C SER A 94 -2.98 9.78 -5.08
N ALA A 95 -2.13 9.86 -6.11
CA ALA A 95 -0.89 9.10 -6.19
C ALA A 95 0.13 9.52 -5.10
N ALA A 96 0.09 10.78 -4.67
CA ALA A 96 0.90 11.29 -3.56
C ALA A 96 0.51 10.69 -2.19
N ALA A 97 -0.66 10.02 -2.08
CA ALA A 97 -1.14 9.42 -0.84
C ALA A 97 -0.70 7.96 -0.64
N ILE A 98 -0.02 7.33 -1.61
CA ILE A 98 0.74 6.09 -1.35
C ILE A 98 2.06 6.51 -0.69
N GLN A 99 1.96 7.12 0.49
CA GLN A 99 3.06 7.18 1.43
C GLN A 99 3.33 5.73 1.83
N LEU A 100 4.40 5.16 1.28
CA LEU A 100 4.98 3.94 1.82
C LEU A 100 5.21 4.19 3.33
N PRO A 101 4.87 3.24 4.22
CA PRO A 101 4.79 3.46 5.66
C PRO A 101 6.13 3.76 6.36
N PHE A 102 7.21 3.97 5.61
CA PHE A 102 8.52 4.28 6.19
C PHE A 102 9.16 5.48 5.47
N PRO A 103 9.37 6.61 6.17
CA PRO A 103 10.33 7.59 5.73
C PRO A 103 11.71 6.94 5.84
N VAL A 104 12.37 6.72 4.69
CA VAL A 104 13.78 6.31 4.67
C VAL A 104 14.58 7.50 5.21
N PRO A 105 15.31 7.36 6.33
CA PRO A 105 16.23 8.40 6.76
C PRO A 105 17.33 8.51 5.69
N LEU A 106 17.35 9.61 4.95
CA LEU A 106 18.49 10.01 4.13
C LEU A 106 19.68 10.19 5.07
N LEU A 107 20.59 9.22 5.08
CA LEU A 107 21.90 9.38 5.70
C LEU A 107 22.63 10.52 4.98
N PRO A 108 23.19 11.52 5.69
CA PRO A 108 24.00 12.54 5.03
C PRO A 108 25.24 11.87 4.45
N THR A 109 25.33 11.86 3.12
CA THR A 109 26.58 11.61 2.40
C THR A 109 27.52 12.74 2.76
N GLY A 110 28.49 12.45 3.61
CA GLY A 110 29.55 13.39 3.95
C GLY A 110 30.29 13.81 2.68
N ASP A 111 30.30 15.11 2.43
CA ASP A 111 31.18 15.77 1.49
C ASP A 111 32.63 15.39 1.81
N SER A 112 33.23 14.53 0.99
CA SER A 112 34.67 14.38 0.92
C SER A 112 35.13 15.03 -0.39
N GLN A 113 35.56 16.29 -0.24
CA GLN A 113 36.45 16.96 -1.18
C GLN A 113 37.62 16.05 -1.54
N GLY A 114 37.77 15.77 -2.82
CA GLY A 114 38.89 15.05 -3.40
C GLY A 114 39.09 15.53 -4.84
N SER A 115 40.07 16.41 -4.98
CA SER A 115 40.57 17.10 -6.18
C SER A 115 40.97 16.20 -7.34
N ASP A 116 40.76 16.74 -8.55
CA ASP A 116 41.60 16.70 -9.76
C ASP A 116 42.22 15.37 -10.22
N ALA A 117 41.83 14.92 -11.42
CA ALA A 117 42.75 14.83 -12.57
C ALA A 117 42.09 14.19 -13.81
N HIS A 118 42.30 14.86 -14.95
CA HIS A 118 42.23 14.44 -16.35
C HIS A 118 42.18 12.94 -16.69
N SER A 119 41.34 12.57 -17.67
CA SER A 119 41.85 12.31 -19.04
C SER A 119 40.70 12.13 -20.02
N ASP A 120 40.82 12.81 -21.15
CA ASP A 120 40.14 12.58 -22.42
C ASP A 120 40.13 11.09 -22.81
N ASP A 121 38.98 10.61 -23.29
CA ASP A 121 38.93 9.73 -24.47
C ASP A 121 37.50 9.76 -25.06
N GLU A 122 37.37 10.56 -26.11
CA GLU A 122 36.25 10.57 -27.04
C GLU A 122 36.38 9.37 -27.98
N HIS A 123 35.52 8.35 -27.85
CA HIS A 123 35.17 7.53 -29.01
C HIS A 123 33.72 7.02 -28.94
N LEU A 124 32.90 7.75 -29.69
CA LEU A 124 31.68 7.33 -30.36
C LEU A 124 31.76 5.88 -30.87
N MET A 125 30.74 5.07 -30.57
CA MET A 125 30.07 4.22 -31.57
C MET A 125 28.59 4.03 -31.21
N SER A 126 27.78 4.62 -32.07
CA SER A 126 26.37 4.30 -32.30
C SER A 126 26.25 2.92 -32.94
N ALA A 127 25.38 2.06 -32.42
CA ALA A 127 24.42 1.25 -33.18
C ALA A 127 23.85 0.09 -32.34
N GLY A 128 22.53 -0.09 -32.39
CA GLY A 128 21.89 -1.41 -32.36
C GLY A 128 21.03 -1.72 -31.13
N GLU A 129 19.74 -1.41 -31.22
CA GLU A 129 18.72 -2.31 -30.67
C GLU A 129 18.87 -3.70 -31.34
N PRO A 130 18.71 -4.81 -30.58
CA PRO A 130 17.40 -5.47 -30.56
C PRO A 130 17.03 -6.20 -29.24
N SER A 131 15.74 -6.09 -28.89
CA SER A 131 14.82 -7.11 -28.33
C SER A 131 15.20 -8.01 -27.10
N PRO A 132 14.25 -8.30 -26.19
CA PRO A 132 14.51 -8.98 -24.92
C PRO A 132 14.64 -10.51 -25.11
N GLY A 133 15.90 -10.98 -25.18
CA GLY A 133 16.25 -12.40 -25.08
C GLY A 133 16.50 -12.83 -23.64
N THR A 134 15.80 -13.88 -23.22
CA THR A 134 15.95 -14.62 -21.95
C THR A 134 17.41 -14.86 -21.55
N ALA A 135 17.81 -14.32 -20.40
CA ALA A 135 19.13 -14.51 -19.81
C ALA A 135 19.32 -15.94 -19.30
N PHE A 136 20.12 -16.74 -20.01
CA PHE A 136 20.70 -17.98 -19.49
C PHE A 136 22.00 -17.64 -18.74
N ARG A 137 22.00 -17.83 -17.42
CA ARG A 137 23.21 -17.79 -16.57
C ARG A 137 24.14 -18.94 -16.96
N ARG A 138 25.40 -18.65 -17.30
CA ARG A 138 26.50 -19.62 -17.28
C ARG A 138 27.40 -19.34 -16.08
N THR A 139 27.64 -20.35 -15.25
CA THR A 139 28.65 -20.35 -14.18
C THR A 139 29.96 -20.93 -14.71
N PRO A 140 31.14 -20.40 -14.33
CA PRO A 140 32.43 -20.92 -14.75
C PRO A 140 32.91 -21.98 -13.75
N SER A 141 32.40 -23.20 -13.82
CA SER A 141 33.04 -24.34 -13.17
C SER A 141 32.74 -25.61 -13.96
N GLY A 142 33.77 -26.19 -14.57
CA GLY A 142 33.70 -27.35 -15.43
C GLY A 142 33.29 -28.64 -14.70
N HIS A 143 32.00 -28.83 -14.52
CA HIS A 143 31.40 -30.14 -14.27
C HIS A 143 30.34 -30.42 -15.33
N THR A 144 30.53 -31.52 -16.06
CA THR A 144 29.57 -32.04 -17.04
C THR A 144 28.35 -32.59 -16.30
N ILE A 145 27.39 -31.72 -16.00
CA ILE A 145 26.08 -32.13 -15.50
C ILE A 145 25.33 -32.74 -16.67
N SER A 146 25.22 -34.07 -16.64
CA SER A 146 24.41 -34.83 -17.59
C SER A 146 22.95 -34.38 -17.51
N PRO A 147 22.21 -34.33 -18.62
CA PRO A 147 20.79 -33.98 -18.59
C PRO A 147 20.01 -34.99 -17.74
N PRO A 148 19.02 -34.55 -16.93
CA PRO A 148 18.13 -35.47 -16.27
C PRO A 148 17.39 -36.28 -17.33
N LYS A 149 17.44 -37.61 -17.22
CA LYS A 149 16.62 -38.53 -18.01
C LYS A 149 15.17 -38.07 -17.93
N SER A 150 14.60 -37.75 -19.08
CA SER A 150 13.19 -37.45 -19.28
C SER A 150 12.34 -38.59 -18.74
N ALA A 151 11.83 -38.43 -17.52
CA ALA A 151 10.79 -39.27 -16.98
C ALA A 151 9.50 -38.98 -17.75
N ARG A 152 9.08 -39.96 -18.52
CA ARG A 152 7.80 -40.09 -19.23
C ARG A 152 6.63 -39.52 -18.40
N PRO A 153 5.85 -38.55 -18.88
CA PRO A 153 4.68 -38.06 -18.16
C PRO A 153 3.58 -39.13 -18.19
N ALA A 154 3.16 -39.57 -17.01
CA ALA A 154 1.96 -40.39 -16.86
C ALA A 154 0.71 -39.52 -17.13
N PRO A 155 -0.23 -39.96 -17.99
CA PRO A 155 -1.40 -39.16 -18.36
C PRO A 155 -2.54 -39.39 -17.35
N SER A 156 -2.52 -38.71 -16.19
CA SER A 156 -3.68 -38.74 -15.26
C SER A 156 -3.56 -37.80 -14.04
N GLN A 157 -3.32 -36.49 -14.20
CA GLN A 157 -3.38 -35.53 -13.05
C GLN A 157 -4.15 -34.23 -13.32
N LEU A 158 -4.75 -34.05 -14.50
CA LEU A 158 -5.59 -32.89 -14.81
C LEU A 158 -6.85 -32.68 -13.91
N PRO A 159 -7.46 -33.71 -13.27
CA PRO A 159 -8.65 -33.46 -12.43
C PRO A 159 -8.38 -32.72 -11.12
N ALA A 160 -7.19 -32.89 -10.52
CA ALA A 160 -6.91 -32.39 -9.17
C ALA A 160 -6.73 -30.88 -9.10
N LEU A 161 -6.11 -30.28 -10.13
CA LEU A 161 -5.91 -28.83 -10.19
C LEU A 161 -7.23 -28.07 -10.38
N PHE A 162 -8.12 -28.62 -11.22
CA PHE A 162 -9.45 -28.04 -11.44
C PHE A 162 -10.32 -28.10 -10.17
N GLN A 163 -10.24 -29.20 -9.42
CA GLN A 163 -10.94 -29.33 -8.14
C GLN A 163 -10.38 -28.39 -7.07
N GLN A 164 -9.08 -28.16 -7.04
CA GLN A 164 -8.47 -27.17 -6.13
C GLN A 164 -8.91 -25.74 -6.46
N GLN A 165 -9.01 -25.39 -7.75
CA GLN A 165 -9.48 -24.08 -8.18
C GLN A 165 -10.95 -23.85 -7.78
N GLN A 166 -11.80 -24.86 -7.91
CA GLN A 166 -13.20 -24.76 -7.50
C GLN A 166 -13.37 -24.61 -5.99
N ALA A 167 -12.57 -25.33 -5.19
CA ALA A 167 -12.57 -25.19 -3.73
C ALA A 167 -12.14 -23.78 -3.30
N GLN A 168 -11.14 -23.20 -3.96
CA GLN A 168 -10.67 -21.85 -3.66
C GLN A 168 -11.70 -20.77 -4.02
N GLN A 169 -12.44 -20.95 -5.12
CA GLN A 169 -13.52 -20.04 -5.50
C GLN A 169 -14.69 -20.06 -4.49
N MET A 170 -15.04 -21.24 -3.97
CA MET A 170 -16.10 -21.37 -2.97
C MET A 170 -15.71 -20.71 -1.63
N GLN A 171 -14.44 -20.81 -1.23
CA GLN A 171 -13.93 -20.17 -0.02
C GLN A 171 -13.88 -18.64 -0.15
N ALA A 172 -13.53 -18.12 -1.32
CA ALA A 172 -13.60 -16.68 -1.62
C ALA A 172 -15.04 -16.15 -1.59
N ALA A 173 -16.00 -16.91 -2.12
CA ALA A 173 -17.42 -16.55 -2.08
C ALA A 173 -17.97 -16.54 -0.64
N ALA A 174 -17.58 -17.51 0.19
CA ALA A 174 -17.96 -17.55 1.61
C ALA A 174 -17.39 -16.36 2.40
N ALA A 175 -16.13 -16.00 2.16
CA ALA A 175 -15.51 -14.82 2.79
C ALA A 175 -16.19 -13.51 2.37
N ALA A 176 -16.55 -13.36 1.09
CA ALA A 176 -17.28 -12.21 0.60
C ALA A 176 -18.67 -12.09 1.25
N HIS A 177 -19.38 -13.21 1.40
CA HIS A 177 -20.69 -13.22 2.05
C HIS A 177 -20.59 -12.85 3.55
N GLN A 178 -19.55 -13.32 4.23
CA GLN A 178 -19.30 -12.97 5.63
C GLN A 178 -18.97 -11.49 5.81
N ALA A 179 -18.14 -10.91 4.92
CA ALA A 179 -17.83 -9.48 4.93
C ALA A 179 -19.08 -8.62 4.70
N GLN A 180 -19.96 -9.03 3.78
CA GLN A 180 -21.22 -8.33 3.53
C GLN A 180 -22.16 -8.38 4.74
N GLN A 181 -22.21 -9.50 5.45
CA GLN A 181 -23.01 -9.64 6.67
C GLN A 181 -22.47 -8.76 7.81
N GLN A 182 -21.15 -8.68 7.97
CA GLN A 182 -20.53 -7.76 8.93
C GLN A 182 -20.81 -6.28 8.59
N ALA A 183 -20.74 -5.90 7.31
CA ALA A 183 -21.06 -4.55 6.88
C ALA A 183 -22.52 -4.17 7.18
N GLN A 184 -23.47 -5.09 6.98
CA GLN A 184 -24.88 -4.88 7.33
C GLN A 184 -25.09 -4.75 8.84
N ALA A 185 -24.41 -5.57 9.65
CA ALA A 185 -24.48 -5.47 11.11
C ALA A 185 -23.91 -4.14 11.62
N ALA A 186 -22.77 -3.70 11.07
CA ALA A 186 -22.18 -2.41 11.41
C ALA A 186 -23.09 -1.23 10.99
N ALA A 187 -23.72 -1.31 9.82
CA ALA A 187 -24.67 -0.29 9.36
C ALA A 187 -25.91 -0.19 10.27
N GLN A 188 -26.45 -1.32 10.75
CA GLN A 188 -27.55 -1.32 11.71
C GLN A 188 -27.16 -0.69 13.06
N GLN A 189 -25.95 -0.98 13.55
CA GLN A 189 -25.43 -0.34 14.77
C GLN A 189 -25.25 1.18 14.60
N ALA A 190 -24.70 1.61 13.46
CA ALA A 190 -24.56 3.02 13.13
C ALA A 190 -25.91 3.74 13.03
N ALA A 191 -26.91 3.11 12.40
CA ALA A 191 -28.27 3.66 12.32
C ALA A 191 -28.91 3.81 13.70
N MET A 192 -28.73 2.82 14.59
CA MET A 192 -29.27 2.89 15.96
C MET A 192 -28.60 4.00 16.79
N HIS A 193 -27.28 4.17 16.63
CA HIS A 193 -26.54 5.24 17.29
C HIS A 193 -26.98 6.62 16.78
N GLN A 194 -27.21 6.76 15.48
CA GLN A 194 -27.70 8.01 14.89
C GLN A 194 -29.11 8.36 15.41
N HIS A 195 -29.98 7.35 15.59
CA HIS A 195 -31.30 7.54 16.17
C HIS A 195 -31.23 8.05 17.62
N LEU A 196 -30.32 7.51 18.43
CA LEU A 196 -30.12 7.96 19.81
C LEU A 196 -29.66 9.43 19.87
N LEU A 197 -28.72 9.81 18.99
CA LEU A 197 -28.28 11.22 18.89
C LEU A 197 -29.41 12.15 18.49
N ALA A 198 -30.23 11.75 17.51
CA ALA A 198 -31.38 12.53 17.06
C ALA A 198 -32.40 12.74 18.19
N GLN A 199 -32.67 11.71 18.99
CA GLN A 199 -33.57 11.81 20.15
C GLN A 199 -33.03 12.78 21.20
N MET A 200 -31.73 12.73 21.49
CA MET A 200 -31.08 13.65 22.43
C MET A 200 -31.19 15.11 21.96
N GLN A 201 -30.97 15.36 20.67
CA GLN A 201 -31.06 16.70 20.09
C GLN A 201 -32.49 17.25 20.17
N GLN A 202 -33.50 16.42 19.93
CA GLN A 202 -34.91 16.82 20.03
C GLN A 202 -35.29 17.22 21.47
N GLN A 203 -34.78 16.51 22.47
CA GLN A 203 -35.03 16.84 23.88
C GLN A 203 -34.39 18.18 24.29
N GLN A 204 -33.19 18.49 23.77
CA GLN A 204 -32.54 19.78 24.03
C GLN A 204 -33.32 20.95 23.41
N GLN A 205 -33.91 20.75 22.22
CA GLN A 205 -34.73 21.78 21.57
C GLN A 205 -36.02 22.08 22.35
N GLN A 206 -36.66 21.07 22.96
CA GLN A 206 -37.82 21.28 23.83
C GLN A 206 -37.49 22.07 25.10
N GLN A 207 -36.28 21.89 25.67
CA GLN A 207 -35.86 22.69 26.84
C GLN A 207 -35.64 24.17 26.48
N GLN A 208 -35.12 24.48 25.29
CA GLN A 208 -34.96 25.88 24.86
C GLN A 208 -36.31 26.58 24.63
N GLN A 209 -37.31 25.88 24.11
CA GLN A 209 -38.65 26.46 23.92
C GLN A 209 -39.35 26.77 25.25
N GLN A 210 -39.08 26.02 26.32
CA GLN A 210 -39.65 26.31 27.64
C GLN A 210 -38.98 27.50 28.34
N GLN A 211 -37.72 27.84 28.01
CA GLN A 211 -37.03 29.00 28.61
C GLN A 211 -37.22 30.30 27.81
N GLY A 212 -37.61 30.24 26.53
CA GLY A 212 -37.84 31.41 25.68
C GLY A 212 -39.20 32.12 25.86
N GLY A 213 -40.06 31.68 26.78
CA GLY A 213 -41.43 32.18 26.96
C GLY A 213 -41.59 33.47 27.78
N PHE A 214 -40.52 34.06 28.32
CA PHE A 214 -40.58 35.32 29.05
C PHE A 214 -40.12 36.49 28.17
N MET A 215 -41.06 37.06 27.42
CA MET A 215 -40.92 38.42 26.85
C MET A 215 -41.13 39.46 27.96
N PRO A 216 -40.16 40.31 28.32
CA PRO A 216 -40.47 41.57 28.94
C PRO A 216 -41.01 42.50 27.85
N GLY A 217 -42.33 42.72 27.88
CA GLY A 217 -42.96 43.76 27.10
C GLY A 217 -42.49 45.16 27.50
N GLY A 218 -42.61 46.08 26.56
CA GLY A 218 -42.64 47.52 26.81
C GLY A 218 -41.36 48.24 26.43
N PHE A 219 -41.38 48.97 25.32
CA PHE A 219 -41.53 50.44 25.35
C PHE A 219 -41.45 50.98 23.90
N PRO A 220 -42.55 51.48 23.31
CA PRO A 220 -42.47 52.28 22.10
C PRO A 220 -41.99 53.69 22.46
N GLY A 221 -40.74 54.01 22.08
CA GLY A 221 -40.19 55.36 22.14
C GLY A 221 -40.87 56.28 21.12
N GLN A 222 -41.42 57.39 21.61
CA GLN A 222 -42.00 58.47 20.81
C GLN A 222 -40.93 59.25 20.03
N PRO A 223 -41.25 59.83 18.85
CA PRO A 223 -40.40 60.79 18.18
C PRO A 223 -40.64 62.21 18.72
N PHE A 224 -39.57 62.91 19.11
CA PHE A 224 -39.60 64.36 19.31
C PHE A 224 -39.26 65.08 17.99
N GLN A 225 -40.00 66.16 17.76
CA GLN A 225 -39.86 67.14 16.68
C GLN A 225 -38.54 67.93 16.77
#